data_AF-A0AAT9HGQ7-F1
#
_entry.id   AF-A0AAT9HGQ7-F1
#
_cell.length_a   1.000
_cell.length_b   1.000
_cell.length_c   1.000
_cell.angle_alpha   90.00
_cell.angle_beta   90.00
_cell.angle_gamma   90.00
#
_symmetry.space_group_name_H-M   'P 1'
#
loop_
_entity.id
_entity.type
_entity.pdbx_description
1 polymer ?
#
loop_
_entity_poly.entity_id
_entity_poly.type
_entity_poly.pdbx_seq_one_letter_code
_entity_poly.pdbx_strand_id
1 'polypeptide(L)'
;MGVLANDHPPAPRTHDRYGHRIDEVDFHPSWHRLLGKGVSAGLTAAWGRPGGHVRRAAAFLVWTQVEAGNCCPLSMTHAAVPALRTDPVLAAEWEPRLTSRVYDPALRPAGQKPGALFGMGMTEKQGGSDVQANTTTARPLAEDGAYELTGHKWFCSAPMSDAFLVLAQAPGG
;
A
#
# COMPACT_ATOMS: atom_id res chain seq x y z
N MET A 1 5.75 9.56 -20.28
CA MET A 1 5.93 8.67 -19.10
C MET A 1 4.68 7.88 -18.79
N GLY A 2 3.49 8.50 -18.68
CA GLY A 2 2.22 7.78 -18.40
C GLY A 2 1.89 6.68 -19.41
N VAL A 3 1.99 6.97 -20.72
CA VAL A 3 1.85 5.98 -21.81
C VAL A 3 2.77 4.77 -21.57
N LEU A 4 4.07 4.98 -21.36
CA LEU A 4 5.03 3.90 -21.07
C LEU A 4 4.73 3.10 -19.79
N ALA A 5 4.04 3.67 -18.80
CA ALA A 5 3.66 2.91 -17.61
C ALA A 5 2.43 2.01 -17.85
N ASN A 6 1.63 2.33 -18.88
CA ASN A 6 0.42 1.59 -19.24
C ASN A 6 0.69 0.57 -20.36
N ASP A 7 1.48 0.93 -21.37
CA ASP A 7 1.85 0.05 -22.49
C ASP A 7 2.83 -1.06 -22.07
N HIS A 8 3.51 -0.88 -20.92
CA HIS A 8 4.40 -1.88 -20.31
C HIS A 8 3.84 -2.28 -18.94
N PRO A 9 2.78 -3.11 -18.90
CA PRO A 9 2.14 -3.50 -17.65
C PRO A 9 3.09 -4.28 -16.74
N PRO A 10 2.84 -4.26 -15.41
CA PRO A 10 3.66 -4.99 -14.45
C PRO A 10 3.64 -6.50 -14.71
N ALA A 11 4.79 -7.14 -14.52
CA ALA A 11 4.96 -8.59 -14.73
C ALA A 11 5.23 -9.30 -13.38
N PRO A 12 4.38 -10.25 -12.97
CA PRO A 12 4.63 -11.02 -11.75
C PRO A 12 5.81 -11.98 -11.94
N ARG A 13 6.69 -12.02 -10.94
CA ARG A 13 7.82 -12.92 -10.83
C ARG A 13 7.69 -13.71 -9.54
N THR A 14 7.03 -14.85 -9.65
CA THR A 14 6.76 -15.71 -8.49
C THR A 14 8.01 -16.44 -8.02
N HIS A 15 8.92 -16.80 -8.93
CA HIS A 15 10.14 -17.56 -8.62
C HIS A 15 11.38 -16.96 -9.30
N ASP A 16 12.55 -17.18 -8.70
CA ASP A 16 13.86 -16.88 -9.29
C ASP A 16 14.28 -17.96 -10.32
N ARG A 17 15.46 -17.77 -10.92
CA ARG A 17 16.02 -18.71 -11.92
C ARG A 17 16.37 -20.09 -11.36
N TYR A 18 16.39 -20.24 -10.04
CA TYR A 18 16.71 -21.49 -9.33
C TYR A 18 15.46 -22.20 -8.82
N GLY A 19 14.27 -21.61 -9.01
CA GLY A 19 13.01 -22.16 -8.53
C GLY A 19 12.68 -21.80 -7.08
N HIS A 20 13.40 -20.87 -6.45
CA HIS A 20 13.01 -20.34 -5.16
C HIS A 20 11.90 -19.30 -5.32
N ARG A 21 10.89 -19.34 -4.46
CA ARG A 21 9.81 -18.37 -4.46
C ARG A 21 10.32 -16.99 -4.00
N ILE A 22 9.96 -15.93 -4.73
CA ILE A 22 10.36 -14.53 -4.44
C ILE A 22 9.17 -13.56 -4.37
N ASP A 23 8.03 -13.88 -5.00
CA ASP A 23 6.79 -13.09 -4.97
C ASP A 23 6.96 -11.60 -5.35
N GLU A 24 7.78 -11.31 -6.37
CA GLU A 24 8.06 -9.96 -6.83
C GLU A 24 7.16 -9.55 -8.01
N VAL A 25 7.08 -8.26 -8.28
CA VAL A 25 6.44 -7.70 -9.48
C VAL A 25 7.36 -6.68 -10.10
N ASP A 26 7.74 -6.92 -11.36
CA ASP A 26 8.56 -6.00 -12.14
C ASP A 26 7.68 -4.89 -12.74
N PHE A 27 8.08 -3.65 -12.53
CA PHE A 27 7.45 -2.48 -13.14
C PHE A 27 8.39 -1.80 -14.12
N HIS A 28 7.84 -1.26 -15.20
CA HIS A 28 8.61 -0.41 -16.09
C HIS A 28 9.13 0.85 -15.35
N PRO A 29 10.36 1.34 -15.58
CA PRO A 29 10.94 2.48 -14.84
C PRO A 29 10.09 3.76 -14.83
N SER A 30 9.21 3.95 -15.82
CA SER A 30 8.26 5.07 -15.82
C SER A 30 7.26 5.02 -14.66
N TRP A 31 6.84 3.83 -14.21
CA TRP A 31 6.00 3.64 -13.04
C TRP A 31 6.68 4.21 -11.79
N HIS A 32 7.92 3.81 -11.53
CA HIS A 32 8.69 4.28 -10.38
C HIS A 32 8.94 5.80 -10.42
N ARG A 33 9.24 6.36 -11.59
CA ARG A 33 9.41 7.82 -11.76
C ARG A 33 8.13 8.59 -11.46
N LEU A 34 6.98 8.11 -11.93
CA LEU A 34 5.69 8.76 -11.70
C LEU A 34 5.25 8.62 -10.24
N LEU A 35 5.31 7.41 -9.67
CA LEU A 35 5.00 7.17 -8.26
C LEU A 35 5.88 8.02 -7.34
N GLY A 36 7.19 8.08 -7.62
CA GLY A 36 8.14 8.93 -6.89
C GLY A 36 7.81 10.41 -6.98
N LYS A 37 7.39 10.90 -8.15
CA LYS A 37 6.90 12.29 -8.30
C LYS A 37 5.66 12.54 -7.45
N GLY A 38 4.68 11.64 -7.46
CA GLY A 38 3.48 11.77 -6.64
C GLY A 38 3.77 11.80 -5.13
N VAL A 39 4.66 10.92 -4.66
CA VAL A 39 5.13 10.89 -3.26
C VAL A 39 5.86 12.19 -2.90
N SER A 40 6.83 12.63 -3.71
CA SER A 40 7.60 13.86 -3.45
C SER A 40 6.73 15.13 -3.42
N ALA A 41 5.70 15.19 -4.28
CA ALA A 41 4.69 16.25 -4.27
C ALA A 41 3.83 16.26 -2.99
N GLY A 42 3.87 15.18 -2.19
CA GLY A 42 3.14 15.05 -0.93
C GLY A 42 1.70 14.61 -1.12
N LEU A 43 1.42 13.79 -2.15
CA LEU A 43 0.09 13.21 -2.36
C LEU A 43 -0.30 12.17 -1.30
N THR A 44 0.65 11.72 -0.48
CA THR A 44 0.41 10.87 0.71
C THR A 44 0.37 11.69 2.01
N ALA A 45 1.05 12.83 2.05
CA ALA A 45 1.42 13.58 3.25
C ALA A 45 0.51 14.80 3.55
N ALA A 46 -0.81 14.66 3.43
CA ALA A 46 -1.74 15.77 3.70
C ALA A 46 -1.89 16.10 5.20
N TRP A 47 -1.53 15.17 6.09
CA TRP A 47 -1.84 15.25 7.52
C TRP A 47 -1.02 16.29 8.30
N GLY A 48 0.19 16.63 7.83
CA GLY A 48 1.14 17.47 8.58
C GLY A 48 1.13 18.96 8.25
N ARG A 49 0.17 19.47 7.46
CA ARG A 49 0.15 20.90 7.06
C ARG A 49 -1.23 21.54 7.12
N PRO A 50 -1.34 22.84 7.48
CA PRO A 50 -2.57 23.60 7.34
C PRO A 50 -3.13 23.54 5.91
N GLY A 51 -4.42 23.24 5.78
CA GLY A 51 -5.09 23.07 4.48
C GLY A 51 -4.53 21.90 3.64
N GLY A 52 -3.89 20.92 4.28
CA GLY A 52 -3.24 19.81 3.59
C GLY A 52 -4.16 18.99 2.70
N HIS A 53 -5.39 18.73 3.14
CA HIS A 53 -6.39 17.98 2.36
C HIS A 53 -6.85 18.74 1.11
N VAL A 54 -7.17 20.03 1.21
CA VAL A 54 -7.60 20.84 0.05
C VAL A 54 -6.49 20.90 -1.00
N ARG A 55 -5.25 21.16 -0.56
CA ARG A 55 -4.11 21.18 -1.46
C ARG A 55 -3.80 19.80 -2.05
N ARG A 56 -3.95 18.71 -1.28
CA ARG A 56 -3.84 17.34 -1.80
C ARG A 56 -4.91 17.09 -2.87
N ALA A 57 -6.16 17.45 -2.61
CA ALA A 57 -7.27 17.25 -3.54
C ALA A 57 -7.01 17.97 -4.88
N ALA A 58 -6.62 19.24 -4.84
CA ALA A 58 -6.27 20.00 -6.04
C ALA A 58 -5.10 19.35 -6.81
N ALA A 59 -4.03 18.96 -6.11
CA ALA A 59 -2.89 18.29 -6.73
C ALA A 59 -3.26 16.92 -7.31
N PHE A 60 -4.13 16.15 -6.63
CA PHE A 60 -4.58 14.84 -7.08
C PHE A 60 -5.46 14.93 -8.32
N LEU A 61 -6.32 15.95 -8.41
CA LEU A 61 -7.13 16.23 -9.61
C LEU A 61 -6.29 16.53 -10.85
N VAL A 62 -5.16 17.22 -10.67
CA VAL A 62 -4.19 17.44 -11.76
C VAL A 62 -3.43 16.15 -12.05
N TRP A 63 -3.02 15.42 -11.01
CA TRP A 63 -2.22 14.20 -11.15
C TRP A 63 -2.94 13.08 -11.90
N THR A 64 -4.25 12.89 -11.67
CA THR A 64 -5.06 11.88 -12.36
C THR A 64 -5.16 12.11 -13.87
N GLN A 65 -4.95 13.35 -14.35
CA GLN A 65 -4.89 13.66 -15.78
C GLN A 65 -3.55 13.26 -16.43
N VAL A 66 -2.52 13.01 -15.61
CA VAL A 66 -1.19 12.58 -16.07
C VAL A 66 -1.12 11.06 -16.15
N GLU A 67 -1.49 10.38 -15.06
CA GLU A 67 -1.48 8.91 -14.96
C GLU A 67 -2.33 8.46 -13.75
N ALA A 68 -3.32 7.60 -13.98
CA ALA A 68 -4.28 7.19 -12.96
C ALA A 68 -3.88 5.92 -12.20
N GLY A 69 -3.07 5.02 -12.76
CA GLY A 69 -2.66 3.77 -12.11
C GLY A 69 -1.87 4.02 -10.81
N ASN A 70 -0.96 4.99 -10.80
CA ASN A 70 -0.19 5.38 -9.61
C ASN A 70 -1.06 6.03 -8.53
N CYS A 71 -2.25 6.51 -8.85
CA CYS A 71 -3.17 7.06 -7.87
C CYS A 71 -3.61 6.00 -6.84
N CYS A 72 -3.61 4.72 -7.20
CA CYS A 72 -3.97 3.62 -6.31
C CYS A 72 -3.06 3.54 -5.07
N PRO A 73 -1.73 3.29 -5.18
CA PRO A 73 -0.84 3.26 -4.01
C PRO A 73 -0.77 4.61 -3.27
N LEU A 74 -0.87 5.74 -3.97
CA LEU A 74 -0.88 7.07 -3.33
C LEU A 74 -2.12 7.28 -2.44
N SER A 75 -3.29 6.84 -2.90
CA SER A 75 -4.53 6.94 -2.14
C SER A 75 -4.57 5.98 -0.96
N MET A 76 -4.19 4.71 -1.17
CA MET A 76 -4.16 3.72 -0.08
C MET A 76 -3.18 4.15 1.03
N THR A 77 -1.97 4.60 0.67
CA THR A 77 -0.98 5.10 1.63
C THR A 77 -1.49 6.31 2.41
N HIS A 78 -2.13 7.26 1.73
CA HIS A 78 -2.75 8.41 2.40
C HIS A 78 -3.83 7.99 3.42
N ALA A 79 -4.71 7.07 3.00
CA ALA A 79 -5.87 6.64 3.76
C ALA A 79 -5.52 5.66 4.90
N ALA A 80 -4.36 5.01 4.88
CA ALA A 80 -3.91 4.13 5.95
C ALA A 80 -3.60 4.87 7.26
N VAL A 81 -3.14 6.13 7.18
CA VAL A 81 -2.77 6.94 8.36
C VAL A 81 -3.88 7.01 9.42
N PRO A 82 -5.14 7.42 9.11
CA PRO A 82 -6.19 7.48 10.12
C PRO A 82 -6.55 6.11 10.70
N ALA A 83 -6.44 5.02 9.93
CA ALA A 83 -6.65 3.67 10.45
C ALA A 83 -5.56 3.29 11.46
N LEU A 84 -4.29 3.61 11.17
CA LEU A 84 -3.18 3.35 12.10
C LEU A 84 -3.28 4.18 13.38
N ARG A 85 -3.84 5.40 13.33
CA ARG A 85 -4.04 6.26 14.50
C ARG A 85 -4.98 5.69 15.57
N THR A 86 -5.71 4.61 15.29
CA THR A 86 -6.46 3.90 16.34
C THR A 86 -5.54 3.17 17.32
N ASP A 87 -4.28 2.94 16.93
CA ASP A 87 -3.23 2.40 17.78
C ASP A 87 -2.03 3.39 17.82
N PRO A 88 -1.78 4.06 18.96
CA PRO A 88 -0.70 5.04 19.07
C PRO A 88 0.70 4.47 18.80
N VAL A 89 0.94 3.19 19.08
CA VAL A 89 2.25 2.55 18.87
C VAL A 89 2.47 2.34 17.37
N LEU A 90 1.48 1.78 16.67
CA LEU A 90 1.55 1.60 15.22
C LEU A 90 1.63 2.94 14.49
N ALA A 91 0.87 3.95 14.92
CA ALA A 91 0.93 5.28 14.32
C ALA A 91 2.31 5.93 14.49
N ALA A 92 2.92 5.83 15.67
CA ALA A 92 4.26 6.36 15.93
C ALA A 92 5.32 5.72 15.03
N GLU A 93 5.18 4.43 14.71
CA GLU A 93 6.07 3.73 13.78
C GLU A 93 5.82 4.11 12.32
N TRP A 94 4.57 4.03 11.87
CA TRP A 94 4.25 4.03 10.45
C TRP A 94 3.93 5.40 9.88
N GLU A 95 3.26 6.28 10.62
CA GLU A 95 2.84 7.59 10.09
C GLU A 95 4.02 8.43 9.54
N PRO A 96 5.20 8.51 10.20
CA PRO A 96 6.35 9.21 9.63
C PRO A 96 6.80 8.66 8.28
N ARG A 97 6.70 7.33 8.09
CA ARG A 97 7.08 6.66 6.83
C ARG A 97 6.05 6.87 5.73
N LEU A 98 4.75 6.81 6.05
CA LEU A 98 3.67 7.01 5.07
C LEU A 98 3.51 8.47 4.63
N THR A 99 3.92 9.40 5.50
CA THR A 99 3.93 10.85 5.22
C THR A 99 5.27 11.35 4.69
N SER A 100 6.26 10.45 4.54
CA SER A 100 7.53 10.77 3.89
C SER A 100 7.31 11.22 2.45
N ARG A 101 8.18 12.13 2.00
CA ARG A 101 8.24 12.61 0.62
C ARG A 101 9.30 11.89 -0.21
N VAL A 102 9.88 10.82 0.34
CA VAL A 102 10.90 10.01 -0.34
C VAL A 102 10.27 8.69 -0.76
N TYR A 103 10.23 8.45 -2.07
CA TYR A 103 9.86 7.14 -2.61
C TYR A 103 11.10 6.25 -2.71
N ASP A 104 10.99 5.04 -2.19
CA ASP A 104 12.03 4.03 -2.23
C ASP A 104 11.47 2.71 -2.81
N PRO A 105 11.87 2.32 -4.03
CA PRO A 105 11.44 1.07 -4.65
C PRO A 105 12.21 -0.16 -4.16
N ALA A 106 13.25 -0.01 -3.32
CA ALA A 106 14.09 -1.14 -2.90
C ALA A 106 13.32 -2.15 -2.05
N LEU A 107 13.59 -3.44 -2.31
CA LEU A 107 13.06 -4.57 -1.56
C LEU A 107 13.90 -4.80 -0.31
N ARG A 108 13.59 -4.04 0.73
CA ARG A 108 14.23 -4.13 2.04
C ARG A 108 13.19 -3.88 3.15
N PRO A 109 13.44 -4.35 4.38
CA PRO A 109 12.50 -4.14 5.48
C PRO A 109 12.12 -2.66 5.63
N ALA A 110 10.84 -2.38 5.87
CA ALA A 110 10.31 -1.02 5.96
C ALA A 110 11.04 -0.14 6.98
N GLY A 111 11.55 -0.75 8.06
CA GLY A 111 12.40 -0.09 9.05
C GLY A 111 13.66 0.58 8.48
N GLN A 112 14.15 0.10 7.33
CA GLN A 112 15.36 0.57 6.65
C GLN A 112 15.06 1.51 5.47
N LYS A 113 13.80 1.85 5.23
CA LYS A 113 13.37 2.72 4.15
C LYS A 113 13.06 4.13 4.65
N PRO A 114 13.41 5.18 3.90
CA PRO A 114 13.10 6.57 4.27
C PRO A 114 11.61 6.91 4.11
N GLY A 115 10.84 6.06 3.43
CA GLY A 115 9.40 6.18 3.24
C GLY A 115 8.82 4.81 2.89
N ALA A 116 7.51 4.66 3.10
CA ALA A 116 6.79 3.42 2.87
C ALA A 116 5.47 3.67 2.15
N LEU A 117 4.99 2.66 1.43
CA LEU A 117 3.66 2.62 0.82
C LEU A 117 2.81 1.55 1.49
N PHE A 118 1.52 1.83 1.63
CA PHE A 118 0.54 0.86 2.13
C PHE A 118 -0.42 0.45 1.03
N GLY A 119 -0.66 -0.86 0.96
CA GLY A 119 -1.78 -1.44 0.24
C GLY A 119 -2.96 -1.74 1.17
N MET A 120 -4.02 -2.29 0.59
CA MET A 120 -5.16 -2.77 1.36
C MET A 120 -5.66 -4.09 0.78
N GLY A 121 -5.92 -5.07 1.65
CA GLY A 121 -6.40 -6.40 1.32
C GLY A 121 -7.73 -6.68 2.01
N MET A 122 -8.84 -6.32 1.36
CA MET A 122 -10.19 -6.46 1.93
C MET A 122 -10.95 -7.57 1.21
N THR A 123 -11.11 -7.41 -0.10
CA THR A 123 -11.95 -8.23 -0.97
C THR A 123 -11.49 -9.68 -1.06
N GLU A 124 -12.44 -10.59 -0.94
CA GLU A 124 -12.26 -12.02 -1.17
C GLU A 124 -13.16 -12.50 -2.31
N LYS A 125 -12.96 -13.76 -2.76
CA LYS A 125 -13.66 -14.34 -3.90
C LYS A 125 -15.19 -14.27 -3.76
N GLN A 126 -15.69 -14.43 -2.55
CA GLN A 126 -17.11 -14.45 -2.21
C GLN A 126 -17.72 -13.04 -2.13
N GLY A 127 -16.92 -11.98 -2.00
CA GLY A 127 -17.45 -10.62 -1.87
C GLY A 127 -16.40 -9.55 -1.57
N GLY A 128 -16.62 -8.36 -2.15
CA GLY A 128 -15.90 -7.13 -1.80
C GLY A 128 -16.76 -6.11 -1.07
N SER A 129 -18.07 -6.11 -1.31
CA SER A 129 -19.02 -5.24 -0.60
C SER A 129 -19.36 -5.78 0.78
N ASP A 130 -19.65 -7.09 0.86
CA ASP A 130 -19.90 -7.79 2.11
C ASP A 130 -18.57 -8.35 2.66
N VAL A 131 -17.82 -7.48 3.34
CA VAL A 131 -16.54 -7.86 3.96
C VAL A 131 -16.71 -8.70 5.23
N GLN A 132 -17.92 -8.78 5.80
CA GLN A 132 -18.19 -9.64 6.95
C GLN A 132 -18.20 -11.11 6.56
N ALA A 133 -18.50 -11.41 5.28
CA ALA A 133 -18.39 -12.75 4.72
C ALA A 133 -16.94 -13.23 4.48
N ASN A 134 -15.91 -12.43 4.83
CA ASN A 134 -14.51 -12.83 4.70
C ASN A 134 -14.18 -14.11 5.47
N THR A 135 -13.36 -14.98 4.89
CA THR A 135 -12.93 -16.26 5.47
C THR A 135 -11.44 -16.31 5.79
N THR A 136 -10.66 -15.26 5.46
CA THR A 136 -9.30 -15.11 6.01
C THR A 136 -9.39 -15.05 7.52
N THR A 137 -8.63 -15.91 8.22
CA THR A 137 -8.62 -15.99 9.69
C THR A 137 -7.38 -15.33 10.26
N ALA A 138 -7.50 -14.79 11.47
CA ALA A 138 -6.43 -14.24 12.28
C ALA A 138 -6.32 -15.03 13.60
N ARG A 139 -5.28 -15.84 13.72
CA ARG A 139 -5.01 -16.64 14.92
C ARG A 139 -3.97 -15.93 15.79
N PRO A 140 -4.25 -15.66 17.08
CA PRO A 140 -3.27 -14.99 17.94
C PRO A 140 -2.00 -15.84 18.09
N LEU A 141 -0.85 -15.18 18.10
CA LEU A 141 0.45 -15.76 18.38
C LEU A 141 0.82 -15.56 19.85
N ALA A 142 1.97 -16.11 20.26
CA ALA A 142 2.47 -15.94 21.62
C ALA A 142 2.97 -14.51 21.90
N GLU A 143 3.37 -13.79 20.85
CA GLU A 143 3.70 -12.38 20.91
C GLU A 143 2.41 -11.55 20.99
N ASP A 144 2.34 -10.65 21.96
CA ASP A 144 1.17 -9.81 22.18
C ASP A 144 0.91 -8.89 20.97
N GLY A 145 -0.35 -8.79 20.56
CA GLY A 145 -0.77 -8.05 19.37
C GLY A 145 -0.40 -8.69 18.02
N ALA A 146 0.34 -9.80 18.00
CA ALA A 146 0.69 -10.49 16.76
C ALA A 146 -0.30 -11.60 16.40
N TYR A 147 -0.65 -11.68 15.13
CA TYR A 147 -1.58 -12.68 14.59
C TYR A 147 -0.98 -13.37 13.36
N GLU A 148 -1.21 -14.67 13.24
CA GLU A 148 -1.00 -15.42 12.00
C GLU A 148 -2.25 -15.31 11.14
N LEU A 149 -2.09 -14.87 9.90
CA LEU A 149 -3.17 -14.77 8.93
C LEU A 149 -3.14 -15.96 7.97
N THR A 150 -4.27 -16.62 7.77
CA THR A 150 -4.43 -17.69 6.75
C THR A 150 -5.69 -17.45 5.93
N GLY A 151 -5.55 -17.35 4.61
CA GLY A 151 -6.66 -17.08 3.70
C GLY A 151 -6.19 -16.61 2.32
N HIS A 152 -7.04 -15.84 1.65
CA HIS A 152 -6.71 -15.20 0.37
C HIS A 152 -7.32 -13.81 0.30
N LYS A 153 -6.73 -12.94 -0.51
CA LYS A 153 -7.37 -11.70 -1.00
C LYS A 153 -7.46 -11.75 -2.51
N TRP A 154 -8.66 -11.46 -3.02
CA TRP A 154 -8.99 -11.65 -4.43
C TRP A 154 -8.50 -10.49 -5.29
N PHE A 155 -8.58 -9.26 -4.77
CA PHE A 155 -7.95 -8.09 -5.35
C PHE A 155 -6.97 -7.49 -4.34
N CYS A 156 -5.69 -7.51 -4.70
CA CYS A 156 -4.61 -6.92 -3.92
C CYS A 156 -3.78 -6.02 -4.84
N SER A 157 -4.13 -4.74 -4.87
CA SER A 157 -3.45 -3.75 -5.72
C SER A 157 -2.13 -3.30 -5.09
N ALA A 158 -1.19 -2.85 -5.94
CA ALA A 158 0.14 -2.44 -5.53
C ALA A 158 0.84 -3.48 -4.62
N PRO A 159 1.04 -4.73 -5.10
CA PRO A 159 1.56 -5.84 -4.29
C PRO A 159 2.98 -5.61 -3.74
N MET A 160 3.73 -4.66 -4.30
CA MET A 160 5.05 -4.25 -3.81
C MET A 160 4.98 -3.14 -2.74
N SER A 161 3.82 -2.90 -2.14
CA SER A 161 3.68 -2.04 -0.97
C SER A 161 4.38 -2.66 0.24
N ASP A 162 4.85 -1.84 1.16
CA ASP A 162 5.67 -2.28 2.29
C ASP A 162 4.87 -2.98 3.39
N ALA A 163 3.57 -2.68 3.47
CA ALA A 163 2.60 -3.37 4.32
C ALA A 163 1.18 -3.20 3.77
N PHE A 164 0.25 -3.94 4.34
CA PHE A 164 -1.16 -3.95 3.93
C PHE A 164 -2.06 -3.86 5.16
N LEU A 165 -3.11 -3.04 5.08
CA LEU A 165 -4.26 -3.17 5.98
C LEU A 165 -5.13 -4.33 5.48
N VAL A 166 -5.27 -5.37 6.29
CA VAL A 166 -5.95 -6.62 5.91
C VAL A 166 -7.11 -6.88 6.85
N LEU A 167 -8.29 -7.18 6.31
CA LEU A 167 -9.43 -7.65 7.11
C LEU A 167 -9.36 -9.18 7.25
N ALA A 168 -9.52 -9.68 8.47
CA ALA A 168 -9.54 -11.11 8.79
C ALA A 168 -10.41 -11.36 10.03
N GLN A 169 -10.98 -12.56 10.13
CA GLN A 169 -11.82 -12.99 11.25
C GLN A 169 -10.93 -13.36 12.45
N ALA A 170 -11.10 -12.67 13.57
CA ALA A 170 -10.39 -12.95 14.83
C ALA A 170 -11.32 -13.56 15.89
N PRO A 171 -10.81 -14.07 17.02
CA PRO A 171 -11.65 -14.43 18.16
C PRO A 171 -12.41 -13.19 18.67
N GLY A 172 -13.66 -13.03 18.24
CA GLY A 172 -14.47 -11.83 18.52
C GLY A 172 -15.20 -11.25 17.30
N GLY A 173 -14.89 -11.74 16.10
CA GLY A 173 -15.32 -11.15 14.83
C GLY A 173 -14.18 -10.41 14.16
#